data_AF-A0A453FLC7-F1
#
_entry.id   AF-A0A453FLC7-F1
#
_cell.length_a   1.000
_cell.length_b   1.000
_cell.length_c   1.000
_cell.angle_alpha   90.00
_cell.angle_beta   90.00
_cell.angle_gamma   90.00
#
_symmetry.space_group_name_H-M   'P 1'
#
loop_
_entity.id
_entity.type
_entity.pdbx_description
1 polymer ?
#
loop_
_entity_poly.entity_id
_entity_poly.type
_entity_poly.pdbx_seq_one_letter_code
_entity_poly.pdbx_strand_id
1 'polypeptide(L)'
;RERVPFIFSLLLWDVRKLTTEPVDQYLASSAFSMTGMMTVKPYMETILGLLKSNHLDVLVSLIEDFLVNKEVMVCDKMGVRNSVAIKYCHLDDETGIQVSTKPATVNQFISACILLASICVKVERLDVVLEVSYRVLQMGKLNLSWTMLALHVFGSVCGDKLRFLKSCNLLMTTVRLVVLLLESTDTSSCLVSSYIQSNRPTAFPSCTQCVFDVDTVSIDVFISSLLDELDLCALSWNNHANSNEAITRHSSHSGSSGLEINCGESCNISKQAKFTEDTNYPAERDLCYFTEIISLLELFGNYMSCEWTYKNVVVRLLKILESCTCEEYSAALLVLVSQLGRFFIDDVGYETEAVVELRNKLAVLIGTSFTRSRSIPVQFSAIGALLSLFPLTFDKIVSSQTGPLSGPCVLQASQISEWFGQLSKENQSFARSFFS
;
A
#
# COMPACT_ATOMS: atom_id res chain seq x y z
N ARG A 1 19.28 -2.70 7.00
CA ARG A 1 18.92 -2.38 5.59
C ARG A 1 20.00 -2.78 4.59
N GLU A 2 21.29 -2.46 4.79
CA GLU A 2 22.38 -2.82 3.84
C GLU A 2 22.67 -4.32 3.67
N ARG A 3 22.29 -5.16 4.65
CA ARG A 3 22.54 -6.61 4.63
C ARG A 3 21.59 -7.39 3.72
N VAL A 4 20.44 -6.78 3.38
CA VAL A 4 19.35 -7.43 2.65
C VAL A 4 19.74 -7.76 1.21
N PRO A 5 20.21 -6.80 0.39
CA PRO A 5 20.49 -7.08 -0.98
C PRO A 5 21.85 -7.80 -1.13
N PHE A 6 22.70 -7.84 -0.09
CA PHE A 6 23.92 -8.67 -0.04
C PHE A 6 23.59 -10.16 0.14
N ILE A 7 22.78 -10.52 1.14
CA ILE A 7 22.36 -11.91 1.38
C ILE A 7 21.52 -12.42 0.21
N PHE A 8 20.65 -11.58 -0.33
CA PHE A 8 19.83 -11.94 -1.47
C PHE A 8 20.64 -12.04 -2.78
N SER A 9 21.64 -11.17 -2.99
CA SER A 9 22.62 -11.32 -4.08
C SER A 9 23.38 -12.63 -3.99
N LEU A 10 23.77 -13.08 -2.80
CA LEU A 10 24.45 -14.37 -2.61
C LEU A 10 23.54 -15.55 -2.94
N LEU A 11 22.26 -15.50 -2.52
CA LEU A 11 21.25 -16.50 -2.88
C LEU A 11 20.99 -16.54 -4.39
N LEU A 12 20.95 -15.39 -5.07
CA LEU A 12 20.77 -15.28 -6.52
C LEU A 12 22.03 -15.61 -7.34
N TRP A 13 23.22 -15.39 -6.78
CA TRP A 13 24.50 -15.69 -7.44
C TRP A 13 24.70 -17.20 -7.63
N ASP A 14 24.29 -18.01 -6.67
CA ASP A 14 24.32 -19.47 -6.78
C ASP A 14 23.32 -19.99 -7.84
N VAL A 15 22.17 -19.34 -8.00
CA VAL A 15 21.18 -19.66 -9.05
C VAL A 15 21.73 -19.40 -10.46
N ARG A 16 22.49 -18.30 -10.65
CA ARG A 16 23.11 -17.97 -11.95
C ARG A 16 24.13 -18.99 -12.45
N LYS A 17 24.81 -19.72 -11.55
CA LYS A 17 25.77 -20.76 -11.94
C LYS A 17 25.14 -22.00 -12.59
N LEU A 18 23.83 -22.21 -12.40
CA LEU A 18 23.10 -23.33 -13.01
C LEU A 18 22.45 -23.00 -14.37
N THR A 19 22.31 -21.72 -14.72
CA THR A 19 21.73 -21.27 -15.99
C THR A 19 22.83 -20.80 -16.95
N THR A 20 23.68 -21.72 -17.41
CA THR A 20 24.71 -21.45 -18.43
C THR A 20 24.25 -21.80 -19.84
N GLU A 21 22.96 -21.70 -20.13
CA GLU A 21 22.48 -21.65 -21.52
C GLU A 21 21.68 -20.36 -21.76
N PRO A 22 21.91 -19.68 -22.90
CA PRO A 22 21.18 -18.46 -23.23
C PRO A 22 19.72 -18.82 -23.52
N VAL A 23 18.82 -18.34 -22.67
CA VAL A 23 17.38 -18.44 -22.95
C VAL A 23 17.02 -17.30 -23.91
N ASP A 24 16.71 -17.68 -25.15
CA ASP A 24 16.29 -16.76 -26.21
C ASP A 24 15.06 -15.94 -25.82
N GLN A 25 15.05 -14.71 -26.32
CA GLN A 25 14.19 -13.58 -25.95
C GLN A 25 12.70 -13.74 -26.33
N TYR A 26 12.23 -14.95 -26.66
CA TYR A 26 10.90 -15.21 -27.21
C TYR A 26 10.00 -16.14 -26.36
N LEU A 27 10.40 -16.48 -25.13
CA LEU A 27 9.75 -17.54 -24.36
C LEU A 27 8.89 -17.04 -23.18
N ALA A 28 8.11 -15.98 -23.39
CA ALA A 28 7.05 -15.60 -22.43
C ALA A 28 5.94 -16.68 -22.32
N SER A 29 5.85 -17.59 -23.29
CA SER A 29 4.86 -18.69 -23.31
C SER A 29 5.38 -20.02 -22.74
N SER A 30 6.70 -20.26 -22.65
CA SER A 30 7.24 -21.54 -22.16
C SER A 30 7.68 -21.53 -20.69
N ALA A 31 7.78 -20.35 -20.06
CA ALA A 31 8.00 -20.24 -18.62
C ALA A 31 6.89 -20.95 -17.81
N PHE A 32 5.70 -21.11 -18.40
CA PHE A 32 4.56 -21.83 -17.82
C PHE A 32 4.63 -23.36 -17.97
N SER A 33 5.63 -23.92 -18.68
CA SER A 33 5.84 -25.36 -18.84
C SER A 33 7.00 -25.93 -18.01
N MET A 34 7.67 -25.09 -17.19
CA MET A 34 8.80 -25.51 -16.35
C MET A 34 8.41 -26.09 -14.98
N THR A 35 7.12 -26.35 -14.74
CA THR A 35 6.64 -27.07 -13.54
C THR A 35 7.18 -28.50 -13.43
N GLY A 36 7.72 -29.07 -14.52
CA GLY A 36 8.29 -30.43 -14.55
C GLY A 36 9.80 -30.57 -14.36
N MET A 37 10.61 -29.50 -14.45
CA MET A 37 12.09 -29.63 -14.48
C MET A 37 12.85 -28.97 -13.32
N MET A 38 12.15 -28.33 -12.39
CA MET A 38 12.77 -27.88 -11.14
C MET A 38 12.53 -28.94 -10.05
N THR A 39 13.22 -30.08 -10.15
CA THR A 39 13.53 -30.90 -8.96
C THR A 39 14.52 -30.12 -8.09
N VAL A 40 14.01 -29.14 -7.35
CA VAL A 40 14.70 -28.32 -6.32
C VAL A 40 15.00 -29.15 -5.07
N LYS A 41 15.42 -30.41 -5.20
CA LYS A 41 15.61 -31.31 -4.04
C LYS A 41 16.81 -30.92 -3.18
N PRO A 42 18.02 -30.69 -3.71
CA PRO A 42 19.18 -30.39 -2.86
C PRO A 42 19.21 -28.95 -2.34
N TYR A 43 18.63 -27.97 -3.07
CA TYR A 43 18.58 -26.57 -2.63
C TYR A 43 17.50 -26.33 -1.55
N MET A 44 16.35 -27.00 -1.68
CA MET A 44 15.35 -27.00 -0.60
C MET A 44 15.92 -27.59 0.69
N GLU A 45 16.85 -28.55 0.67
CA GLU A 45 17.44 -29.12 1.89
C GLU A 45 18.35 -28.13 2.63
N THR A 46 19.16 -27.33 1.93
CA THR A 46 19.99 -26.27 2.53
C THR A 46 19.15 -25.11 3.06
N ILE A 47 18.12 -24.70 2.30
CA ILE A 47 17.13 -23.71 2.76
C ILE A 47 16.32 -24.29 3.94
N LEU A 48 15.97 -25.57 3.94
CA LEU A 48 15.29 -26.24 5.04
C LEU A 48 16.18 -26.32 6.30
N GLY A 49 17.50 -26.37 6.12
CA GLY A 49 18.49 -26.19 7.19
C GLY A 49 18.44 -24.79 7.80
N LEU A 50 18.31 -23.75 6.99
CA LEU A 50 18.07 -22.36 7.44
C LEU A 50 16.68 -22.20 8.09
N LEU A 51 15.64 -22.86 7.55
CA LEU A 51 14.27 -22.87 8.08
C LEU A 51 14.13 -23.59 9.44
N LYS A 52 15.08 -24.46 9.81
CA LYS A 52 15.12 -25.08 11.15
C LYS A 52 15.55 -24.10 12.26
N SER A 53 16.07 -22.93 11.90
CA SER A 53 16.39 -21.84 12.82
C SER A 53 15.35 -20.72 12.67
N ASN A 54 15.09 -19.96 13.74
CA ASN A 54 14.11 -18.84 13.82
C ASN A 54 14.44 -17.64 12.90
N HIS A 55 14.77 -17.89 11.63
CA HIS A 55 15.27 -16.92 10.65
C HIS A 55 14.41 -16.88 9.38
N LEU A 56 13.31 -17.62 9.32
CA LEU A 56 12.35 -17.55 8.21
C LEU A 56 11.79 -16.13 8.05
N ASP A 57 11.39 -15.49 9.14
CA ASP A 57 10.82 -14.12 9.08
C ASP A 57 11.85 -13.11 8.59
N VAL A 58 13.12 -13.30 8.95
CA VAL A 58 14.23 -12.49 8.42
C VAL A 58 14.31 -12.69 6.92
N LEU A 59 14.39 -13.93 6.43
CA LEU A 59 14.50 -14.23 5.00
C LEU A 59 13.30 -13.70 4.20
N VAL A 60 12.08 -13.83 4.72
CA VAL A 60 10.86 -13.28 4.12
C VAL A 60 10.98 -11.76 4.00
N SER A 61 11.33 -11.08 5.09
CA SER A 61 11.53 -9.62 5.10
C SER A 61 12.62 -9.19 4.11
N LEU A 62 13.69 -9.98 3.95
CA LEU A 62 14.73 -9.71 2.95
C LEU A 62 14.19 -9.77 1.51
N ILE A 63 13.36 -10.77 1.22
CA ILE A 63 12.78 -10.95 -0.12
C ILE A 63 11.74 -9.86 -0.38
N GLU A 64 10.89 -9.53 0.59
CA GLU A 64 9.92 -8.44 0.50
C GLU A 64 10.61 -7.10 0.20
N ASP A 65 11.61 -6.73 0.99
CA ASP A 65 12.42 -5.52 0.78
C ASP A 65 13.02 -5.49 -0.63
N PHE A 66 13.53 -6.63 -1.11
CA PHE A 66 14.05 -6.74 -2.46
C PHE A 66 12.96 -6.53 -3.54
N LEU A 67 11.78 -7.13 -3.38
CA LEU A 67 10.69 -7.04 -4.34
C LEU A 67 10.13 -5.61 -4.43
N VAL A 68 10.04 -4.91 -3.29
CA VAL A 68 9.56 -3.52 -3.26
C VAL A 68 10.59 -2.57 -3.87
N ASN A 69 11.86 -2.68 -3.48
CA ASN A 69 12.90 -1.77 -3.94
C ASN A 69 13.42 -2.07 -5.35
N LYS A 70 13.39 -3.35 -5.77
CA LYS A 70 13.96 -3.86 -7.03
C LYS A 70 15.44 -3.51 -7.19
N GLU A 71 16.20 -3.50 -6.10
CA GLU A 71 17.63 -3.16 -6.09
C GLU A 71 18.47 -4.33 -5.59
N VAL A 72 19.67 -4.48 -6.17
CA VAL A 72 20.64 -5.54 -5.89
C VAL A 72 21.96 -4.88 -5.49
N MET A 73 22.62 -5.39 -4.44
CA MET A 73 23.98 -4.97 -4.10
C MET A 73 24.98 -5.67 -5.03
N VAL A 74 25.95 -4.92 -5.53
CA VAL A 74 27.10 -5.42 -6.29
C VAL A 74 28.37 -5.07 -5.54
N CYS A 75 29.23 -6.06 -5.35
CA CYS A 75 30.58 -5.88 -4.84
C CYS A 75 31.55 -5.92 -6.03
N ASP A 76 32.11 -4.78 -6.39
CA ASP A 76 33.13 -4.67 -7.41
C ASP A 76 34.51 -4.60 -6.76
N LYS A 77 35.49 -5.32 -7.33
CA LYS A 77 36.90 -5.17 -6.96
C LYS A 77 37.42 -3.88 -7.58
N MET A 78 38.22 -3.11 -6.82
CA MET A 78 38.89 -1.91 -7.31
C MET A 78 39.50 -2.11 -8.72
N GLY A 79 39.14 -1.22 -9.66
CA GLY A 79 39.79 -1.10 -10.97
C GLY A 79 38.90 -1.32 -12.21
N VAL A 80 37.69 -1.88 -12.08
CA VAL A 80 36.75 -2.04 -13.21
C VAL A 80 35.69 -0.94 -13.16
N ARG A 81 35.95 0.17 -13.86
CA ARG A 81 35.03 1.31 -13.91
C ARG A 81 33.86 1.00 -14.86
N ASN A 82 32.79 0.41 -14.35
CA ASN A 82 31.54 0.24 -15.12
C ASN A 82 30.67 1.49 -14.97
N SER A 83 30.34 2.12 -16.09
CA SER A 83 29.75 3.45 -16.21
C SER A 83 28.22 3.49 -16.08
N VAL A 84 27.62 2.70 -15.18
CA VAL A 84 26.15 2.67 -15.01
C VAL A 84 25.78 3.18 -13.63
N ALA A 85 24.83 4.13 -13.59
CA ALA A 85 24.39 4.91 -12.43
C ALA A 85 24.44 4.19 -11.08
N ILE A 86 25.52 4.42 -10.32
CA ILE A 86 25.74 3.92 -8.96
C ILE A 86 25.13 4.94 -7.99
N LYS A 87 24.17 4.51 -7.17
CA LYS A 87 23.44 5.44 -6.28
C LYS A 87 24.10 5.64 -4.92
N TYR A 88 24.87 4.68 -4.41
CA TYR A 88 25.61 4.79 -3.15
C TYR A 88 26.88 3.94 -3.17
N CYS A 89 28.01 4.53 -2.76
CA CYS A 89 29.29 3.84 -2.58
C CYS A 89 29.67 3.92 -1.10
N HIS A 90 29.66 2.79 -0.38
CA HIS A 90 30.40 2.70 0.87
C HIS A 90 31.81 2.20 0.56
N LEU A 91 32.80 2.99 0.96
CA LEU A 91 34.22 2.67 0.86
C LEU A 91 34.62 1.91 2.12
N ASP A 92 35.10 0.68 1.96
CA ASP A 92 35.85 -0.02 2.99
C ASP A 92 37.33 0.07 2.61
N ASP A 93 38.03 1.04 3.19
CA ASP A 93 39.43 1.38 2.87
C ASP A 93 40.40 0.24 3.21
N GLU A 94 39.99 -0.76 4.00
CA GLU A 94 40.84 -1.88 4.41
C GLU A 94 40.81 -3.07 3.42
N THR A 95 39.74 -3.25 2.63
CA THR A 95 39.57 -4.43 1.76
C THR A 95 39.59 -4.14 0.26
N GLY A 96 39.48 -2.87 -0.15
CA GLY A 96 39.46 -2.48 -1.57
C GLY A 96 38.21 -2.95 -2.32
N ILE A 97 37.15 -3.29 -1.59
CA ILE A 97 35.85 -3.73 -2.12
C ILE A 97 34.93 -2.52 -2.21
N GLN A 98 34.44 -2.22 -3.41
CA GLN A 98 33.43 -1.19 -3.63
C GLN A 98 32.05 -1.84 -3.63
N VAL A 99 31.18 -1.41 -2.72
CA VAL A 99 29.80 -1.88 -2.64
C VAL A 99 28.88 -0.83 -3.27
N SER A 100 28.11 -1.23 -4.27
CA SER A 100 27.17 -0.37 -5.01
C SER A 100 25.78 -1.00 -5.15
N THR A 101 24.76 -0.18 -5.39
CA THR A 101 23.40 -0.66 -5.74
C THR A 101 23.17 -0.57 -7.25
N LYS A 102 22.50 -1.59 -7.81
CA LYS A 102 22.00 -1.57 -9.19
C LYS A 102 20.54 -2.03 -9.25
N PRO A 103 19.77 -1.62 -10.28
CA PRO A 103 18.45 -2.19 -10.53
C PRO A 103 18.52 -3.71 -10.75
N ALA A 104 17.54 -4.43 -10.20
CA ALA A 104 17.35 -5.84 -10.42
C ALA A 104 16.99 -6.13 -11.88
N THR A 105 17.52 -7.22 -12.41
CA THR A 105 17.07 -7.76 -13.70
C THR A 105 15.73 -8.48 -13.55
N VAL A 106 14.96 -8.59 -14.63
CA VAL A 106 13.67 -9.32 -14.65
C VAL A 106 13.83 -10.76 -14.12
N ASN A 107 14.89 -11.45 -14.51
CA ASN A 107 15.16 -12.81 -14.06
C ASN A 107 15.43 -12.90 -12.55
N GLN A 108 16.14 -11.92 -11.98
CA GLN A 108 16.39 -11.87 -10.53
C GLN A 108 15.08 -11.63 -9.76
N PHE A 109 14.23 -10.76 -10.29
CA PHE A 109 12.91 -10.50 -9.71
C PHE A 109 12.01 -11.75 -9.74
N ILE A 110 11.90 -12.42 -10.90
CA ILE A 110 11.14 -13.67 -11.03
C ILE A 110 11.67 -14.73 -10.07
N SER A 111 12.99 -14.88 -9.98
CA SER A 111 13.62 -15.85 -9.07
C SER A 111 13.25 -15.58 -7.61
N ALA A 112 13.18 -14.31 -7.21
CA ALA A 112 12.75 -13.92 -5.87
C ALA A 112 11.29 -14.24 -5.60
N CYS A 113 10.41 -13.95 -6.55
CA CYS A 113 8.99 -14.29 -6.43
C CYS A 113 8.80 -15.81 -6.31
N ILE A 114 9.49 -16.61 -7.14
CA ILE A 114 9.44 -18.07 -7.09
C ILE A 114 9.95 -18.58 -5.74
N LEU A 115 11.07 -18.04 -5.26
CA LEU A 115 11.68 -18.46 -4.00
C LEU A 115 10.72 -18.21 -2.82
N LEU A 116 10.19 -16.99 -2.70
CA LEU A 116 9.25 -16.64 -1.64
C LEU A 116 8.01 -17.53 -1.66
N ALA A 117 7.36 -17.65 -2.82
CA ALA A 117 6.15 -18.46 -2.96
C ALA A 117 6.44 -19.94 -2.65
N SER A 118 7.56 -20.49 -3.11
CA SER A 118 7.95 -21.88 -2.85
C SER A 118 8.19 -22.14 -1.37
N ILE A 119 8.87 -21.23 -0.66
CA ILE A 119 9.07 -21.32 0.79
C ILE A 119 7.71 -21.29 1.49
N CYS A 120 6.86 -20.31 1.17
CA CYS A 120 5.55 -20.14 1.79
C CYS A 120 4.63 -21.34 1.55
N VAL A 121 4.64 -21.92 0.35
CA VAL A 121 3.90 -23.15 0.02
C VAL A 121 4.40 -24.35 0.82
N LYS A 122 5.72 -24.40 1.09
CA LYS A 122 6.38 -25.50 1.82
C LYS A 122 6.13 -25.42 3.32
N VAL A 123 6.08 -24.22 3.89
CA VAL A 123 5.84 -23.96 5.33
C VAL A 123 4.38 -23.62 5.65
N GLU A 124 3.49 -23.71 4.66
CA GLU A 124 2.05 -23.46 4.77
C GLU A 124 1.69 -22.04 5.27
N ARG A 125 2.53 -21.04 4.94
CA ARG A 125 2.35 -19.62 5.28
C ARG A 125 1.92 -18.80 4.06
N LEU A 126 0.74 -19.09 3.52
CA LEU A 126 0.21 -18.35 2.36
C LEU A 126 -0.22 -16.92 2.70
N ASP A 127 -0.46 -16.63 3.98
CA ASP A 127 -0.66 -15.28 4.52
C ASP A 127 0.48 -14.33 4.14
N VAL A 128 1.73 -14.82 4.18
CA VAL A 128 2.93 -14.06 3.78
C VAL A 128 2.91 -13.72 2.29
N VAL A 129 2.49 -14.66 1.43
CA VAL A 129 2.38 -14.39 -0.02
C VAL A 129 1.34 -13.31 -0.29
N LEU A 130 0.22 -13.32 0.45
CA LEU A 130 -0.82 -12.30 0.34
C LEU A 130 -0.33 -10.93 0.84
N GLU A 131 0.38 -10.89 1.96
CA GLU A 131 0.96 -9.66 2.48
C GLU A 131 1.98 -9.06 1.50
N VAL A 132 2.88 -9.87 0.94
CA VAL A 132 3.82 -9.39 -0.07
C VAL A 132 3.11 -9.00 -1.37
N SER A 133 2.02 -9.68 -1.73
CA SER A 133 1.17 -9.28 -2.86
C SER A 133 0.58 -7.89 -2.65
N TYR A 134 0.09 -7.60 -1.43
CA TYR A 134 -0.36 -6.27 -1.04
C TYR A 134 0.75 -5.22 -1.18
N ARG A 135 1.94 -5.50 -0.64
CA ARG A 135 3.10 -4.59 -0.70
C ARG A 135 3.53 -4.28 -2.12
N VAL A 136 3.49 -5.28 -2.99
CA VAL A 136 3.82 -5.11 -4.40
C VAL A 136 2.72 -4.33 -5.15
N LEU A 137 1.46 -4.42 -4.75
CA LEU A 137 0.39 -3.53 -5.22
C LEU A 137 0.56 -2.09 -4.69
N GLN A 138 1.07 -1.91 -3.47
CA GLN A 138 1.38 -0.57 -2.94
C GLN A 138 2.50 0.16 -3.72
N MET A 139 3.28 -0.55 -4.54
CA MET A 139 4.25 0.09 -5.46
C MET A 139 3.57 1.00 -6.50
N GLY A 140 2.27 0.82 -6.72
CA GLY A 140 1.40 1.73 -7.45
C GLY A 140 1.54 1.73 -8.96
N LYS A 141 0.79 2.65 -9.59
CA LYS A 141 0.57 2.70 -11.05
C LYS A 141 1.85 2.89 -11.88
N LEU A 142 2.94 3.40 -11.31
CA LEU A 142 4.23 3.52 -12.00
C LEU A 142 4.96 2.19 -12.19
N ASN A 143 4.55 1.14 -11.47
CA ASN A 143 5.27 -0.14 -11.39
C ASN A 143 4.46 -1.34 -11.91
N LEU A 144 3.41 -1.10 -12.69
CA LEU A 144 2.45 -2.13 -13.14
C LEU A 144 3.12 -3.39 -13.70
N SER A 145 4.13 -3.27 -14.57
CA SER A 145 4.87 -4.41 -15.13
C SER A 145 5.47 -5.33 -14.08
N TRP A 146 6.08 -4.75 -13.05
CA TRP A 146 6.67 -5.51 -11.94
C TRP A 146 5.60 -6.08 -11.03
N THR A 147 4.58 -5.27 -10.74
CA THR A 147 3.47 -5.68 -9.87
C THR A 147 2.72 -6.87 -10.44
N MET A 148 2.28 -6.79 -11.70
CA MET A 148 1.59 -7.88 -12.39
C MET A 148 2.48 -9.12 -12.52
N LEU A 149 3.76 -8.94 -12.86
CA LEU A 149 4.71 -10.05 -12.94
C LEU A 149 4.81 -10.81 -11.62
N ALA A 150 4.95 -10.11 -10.49
CA ALA A 150 5.02 -10.74 -9.18
C ALA A 150 3.72 -11.53 -8.86
N LEU A 151 2.56 -10.90 -9.05
CA LEU A 151 1.26 -11.50 -8.74
C LEU A 151 1.00 -12.75 -9.57
N HIS A 152 1.35 -12.75 -10.87
CA HIS A 152 1.22 -13.94 -11.70
C HIS A 152 2.23 -15.04 -11.34
N VAL A 153 3.47 -14.69 -10.97
CA VAL A 153 4.44 -15.69 -10.49
C VAL A 153 3.94 -16.31 -9.18
N PHE A 154 3.44 -15.51 -8.24
CA PHE A 154 2.84 -16.02 -7.00
C PHE A 154 1.64 -16.92 -7.28
N GLY A 155 0.70 -16.48 -8.13
CA GLY A 155 -0.44 -17.30 -8.54
C GLY A 155 0.00 -18.63 -9.17
N SER A 156 0.98 -18.61 -10.07
CA SER A 156 1.51 -19.79 -10.76
C SER A 156 2.16 -20.79 -9.79
N VAL A 157 3.01 -20.31 -8.86
CA VAL A 157 3.73 -21.19 -7.91
C VAL A 157 2.81 -21.71 -6.81
N CYS A 158 1.89 -20.89 -6.30
CA CYS A 158 0.96 -21.29 -5.25
C CYS A 158 -0.20 -22.15 -5.80
N GLY A 159 -0.53 -22.00 -7.09
CA GLY A 159 -1.56 -22.78 -7.78
C GLY A 159 -2.90 -22.77 -7.06
N ASP A 160 -3.53 -23.94 -6.95
CA ASP A 160 -4.84 -24.09 -6.31
C ASP A 160 -4.83 -23.73 -4.82
N LYS A 161 -3.69 -23.80 -4.11
CA LYS A 161 -3.62 -23.41 -2.69
C LYS A 161 -4.02 -21.94 -2.48
N LEU A 162 -3.67 -21.06 -3.42
CA LEU A 162 -4.10 -19.67 -3.41
C LEU A 162 -5.58 -19.53 -3.78
N ARG A 163 -6.11 -20.43 -4.62
CA ARG A 163 -7.54 -20.47 -4.94
C ARG A 163 -8.40 -20.89 -3.74
N PHE A 164 -7.89 -21.67 -2.79
CA PHE A 164 -8.68 -22.09 -1.62
C PHE A 164 -8.80 -21.01 -0.52
N LEU A 165 -8.03 -19.92 -0.58
CA LEU A 165 -8.18 -18.75 0.30
C LEU A 165 -9.45 -17.90 0.00
N LYS A 166 -10.36 -18.42 -0.84
CA LYS A 166 -11.44 -17.67 -1.52
C LYS A 166 -12.63 -17.23 -0.66
N SER A 167 -12.72 -17.65 0.60
CA SER A 167 -13.86 -17.39 1.48
C SER A 167 -14.05 -15.97 2.00
N CYS A 168 -13.05 -15.56 2.77
CA CYS A 168 -13.26 -14.66 3.90
C CYS A 168 -12.15 -13.62 4.05
N ASN A 169 -11.23 -13.54 3.10
CA ASN A 169 -10.08 -12.67 3.19
C ASN A 169 -10.27 -11.45 2.27
N LEU A 170 -10.48 -10.27 2.89
CA LEU A 170 -10.68 -8.99 2.19
C LEU A 170 -9.47 -8.66 1.30
N LEU A 171 -8.26 -8.98 1.79
CA LEU A 171 -7.03 -8.74 1.05
C LEU A 171 -6.93 -9.63 -0.20
N MET A 172 -7.20 -10.93 -0.11
CA MET A 172 -7.20 -11.81 -1.29
C MET A 172 -8.24 -11.38 -2.33
N THR A 173 -9.44 -10.98 -1.86
CA THR A 173 -10.47 -10.42 -2.73
C THR A 173 -9.99 -9.15 -3.42
N THR A 174 -9.32 -8.27 -2.70
CA THR A 174 -8.72 -7.04 -3.24
C THR A 174 -7.65 -7.35 -4.29
N VAL A 175 -6.67 -8.20 -3.98
CA VAL A 175 -5.61 -8.61 -4.92
C VAL A 175 -6.22 -9.14 -6.21
N ARG A 176 -7.21 -10.03 -6.10
CA ARG A 176 -7.93 -10.59 -7.25
C ARG A 176 -8.61 -9.51 -8.08
N LEU A 177 -9.40 -8.63 -7.45
CA LEU A 177 -10.15 -7.60 -8.15
C LEU A 177 -9.23 -6.60 -8.86
N VAL A 178 -8.11 -6.23 -8.25
CA VAL A 178 -7.13 -5.34 -8.88
C VAL A 178 -6.43 -6.03 -10.06
N VAL A 179 -6.06 -7.31 -9.94
CA VAL A 179 -5.50 -8.07 -11.07
C VAL A 179 -6.49 -8.11 -12.24
N LEU A 180 -7.75 -8.49 -11.99
CA LEU A 180 -8.78 -8.54 -13.03
C LEU A 180 -9.05 -7.17 -13.67
N LEU A 181 -9.07 -6.11 -12.85
CA LEU A 181 -9.20 -4.73 -13.33
C LEU A 181 -8.06 -4.37 -14.30
N LEU A 182 -6.82 -4.71 -13.95
CA LEU A 182 -5.64 -4.39 -14.74
C LEU A 182 -5.50 -5.27 -16.00
N GLU A 183 -6.01 -6.50 -15.98
CA GLU A 183 -6.06 -7.41 -17.14
C GLU A 183 -7.23 -7.11 -18.10
N SER A 184 -8.29 -6.44 -17.63
CA SER A 184 -9.52 -6.22 -18.42
C SER A 184 -9.25 -5.53 -19.76
N THR A 185 -9.50 -6.22 -20.87
CA THR A 185 -9.35 -5.64 -22.21
C THR A 185 -10.42 -4.61 -22.55
N ASP A 186 -11.46 -4.48 -21.72
CA ASP A 186 -12.56 -3.57 -21.94
C ASP A 186 -12.20 -2.13 -21.55
N THR A 187 -11.66 -1.41 -22.52
CA THR A 187 -11.36 0.04 -22.42
C THR A 187 -12.62 0.91 -22.48
N SER A 188 -13.82 0.34 -22.69
CA SER A 188 -15.06 1.13 -22.71
C SER A 188 -15.47 1.62 -21.33
N SER A 189 -14.98 0.96 -20.27
CA SER A 189 -15.21 1.36 -18.89
C SER A 189 -14.08 2.28 -18.41
N CYS A 190 -14.36 3.57 -18.23
CA CYS A 190 -13.41 4.56 -17.66
C CYS A 190 -13.15 4.31 -16.15
N LEU A 191 -13.04 3.05 -15.73
CA LEU A 191 -12.91 2.64 -14.33
C LEU A 191 -11.49 2.80 -13.80
N VAL A 192 -10.49 2.68 -14.66
CA VAL A 192 -9.08 2.75 -14.28
C VAL A 192 -8.56 4.18 -14.43
N SER A 193 -7.58 4.58 -13.61
CA SER A 193 -6.92 5.89 -13.67
C SER A 193 -6.40 6.26 -15.07
N SER A 194 -6.40 7.54 -15.40
CA SER A 194 -5.99 8.09 -16.71
C SER A 194 -4.54 7.73 -17.03
N TYR A 195 -3.68 7.69 -16.00
CA TYR A 195 -2.29 7.26 -16.13
C TYR A 195 -2.19 5.82 -16.64
N ILE A 196 -2.97 4.89 -16.09
CA ILE A 196 -2.92 3.48 -16.48
C ILE A 196 -3.49 3.31 -17.89
N GLN A 197 -4.57 4.02 -18.22
CA GLN A 197 -5.13 3.98 -19.57
C GLN A 197 -4.12 4.42 -20.63
N SER A 198 -3.35 5.49 -20.36
CA SER A 198 -2.35 6.03 -21.29
C SER A 198 -1.04 5.25 -21.32
N ASN A 199 -0.65 4.62 -20.20
CA ASN A 199 0.62 3.90 -20.07
C ASN A 199 0.44 2.38 -20.00
N ARG A 200 -0.72 1.87 -20.45
CA ARG A 200 -1.02 0.44 -20.41
C ARG A 200 0.07 -0.31 -21.18
N PRO A 201 0.80 -1.24 -20.56
CA PRO A 201 1.77 -2.04 -21.28
C PRO A 201 1.05 -2.79 -22.41
N THR A 202 1.54 -2.69 -23.63
CA THR A 202 1.00 -3.37 -24.82
C THR A 202 1.05 -4.90 -24.73
N ALA A 203 1.58 -5.46 -23.64
CA ALA A 203 1.77 -6.88 -23.43
C ALA A 203 1.58 -7.25 -21.96
N PHE A 204 0.34 -7.23 -21.47
CA PHE A 204 -0.07 -8.28 -20.55
C PHE A 204 -0.98 -9.22 -21.31
N PRO A 205 -0.48 -10.39 -21.75
CA PRO A 205 -1.37 -11.39 -22.33
C PRO A 205 -2.39 -11.77 -21.25
N SER A 206 -3.68 -11.68 -21.59
CA SER A 206 -4.75 -12.17 -20.73
C SER A 206 -4.43 -13.61 -20.35
N CYS A 207 -4.28 -13.89 -19.05
CA CYS A 207 -3.92 -15.22 -18.61
C CYS A 207 -5.07 -16.20 -18.88
N THR A 208 -4.90 -17.09 -19.86
CA THR A 208 -5.94 -18.03 -20.32
C THR A 208 -6.39 -19.05 -19.27
N GLN A 209 -5.63 -19.18 -18.17
CA GLN A 209 -5.95 -19.96 -16.97
C GLN A 209 -5.58 -19.18 -15.71
N CYS A 210 -6.00 -17.90 -15.63
CA CYS A 210 -5.65 -17.04 -14.51
C CYS A 210 -6.13 -17.67 -13.19
N VAL A 211 -5.24 -17.77 -12.21
CA VAL A 211 -5.57 -18.26 -10.87
C VAL A 211 -6.60 -17.33 -10.19
N PHE A 212 -6.65 -16.07 -10.65
CA PHE A 212 -7.53 -15.00 -10.20
C PHE A 212 -8.87 -14.93 -10.96
N ASP A 213 -8.99 -15.56 -12.14
CA ASP A 213 -10.21 -15.58 -12.97
C ASP A 213 -11.18 -16.66 -12.48
N VAL A 214 -11.89 -16.36 -11.38
CA VAL A 214 -12.99 -17.17 -10.86
C VAL A 214 -14.11 -16.26 -10.39
N ASP A 215 -15.35 -16.57 -10.81
CA ASP A 215 -16.60 -15.89 -10.45
C ASP A 215 -16.67 -15.51 -8.96
N THR A 216 -17.21 -14.33 -8.64
CA THR A 216 -18.39 -14.14 -7.74
C THR A 216 -18.60 -12.76 -7.08
N VAL A 217 -17.76 -11.72 -7.26
CA VAL A 217 -18.04 -10.38 -6.69
C VAL A 217 -17.58 -9.26 -7.63
N SER A 218 -18.40 -8.24 -7.87
CA SER A 218 -18.01 -7.04 -8.61
C SER A 218 -17.27 -6.02 -7.73
N ILE A 219 -16.46 -5.16 -8.34
CA ILE A 219 -15.73 -4.10 -7.61
C ILE A 219 -16.71 -3.19 -6.84
N ASP A 220 -17.81 -2.78 -7.48
CA ASP A 220 -18.81 -1.91 -6.84
C ASP A 220 -19.42 -2.55 -5.58
N VAL A 221 -19.74 -3.85 -5.64
CA VAL A 221 -20.31 -4.60 -4.51
C VAL A 221 -19.28 -4.74 -3.39
N PHE A 222 -18.03 -5.07 -3.74
CA PHE A 222 -16.96 -5.22 -2.74
C PHE A 222 -16.65 -3.90 -2.03
N ILE A 223 -16.52 -2.81 -2.79
CA ILE A 223 -16.24 -1.48 -2.23
C ILE A 223 -17.41 -0.98 -1.38
N SER A 224 -18.65 -1.22 -1.81
CA SER A 224 -19.82 -0.90 -0.98
C SER A 224 -19.79 -1.65 0.34
N SER A 225 -19.45 -2.95 0.32
CA SER A 225 -19.31 -3.77 1.53
C SER A 225 -18.20 -3.25 2.46
N LEU A 226 -17.05 -2.84 1.94
CA LEU A 226 -15.99 -2.24 2.75
C LEU A 226 -16.44 -0.94 3.44
N LEU A 227 -17.18 -0.10 2.71
CA LEU A 227 -17.70 1.16 3.25
C LEU A 227 -18.83 0.92 4.26
N ASP A 228 -19.62 -0.14 4.11
CA ASP A 228 -20.65 -0.53 5.09
C ASP A 228 -19.99 -1.00 6.40
N GLU A 229 -18.92 -1.79 6.30
CA GLU A 229 -18.15 -2.20 7.48
C GLU A 229 -17.47 -1.01 8.17
N LEU A 230 -16.99 -0.04 7.40
CA LEU A 230 -16.40 1.19 7.93
C LEU A 230 -17.42 2.05 8.69
N ASP A 231 -18.65 2.16 8.17
CA ASP A 231 -19.74 2.89 8.82
C ASP A 231 -20.15 2.20 10.13
N LEU A 232 -20.26 0.87 10.12
CA LEU A 232 -20.51 0.09 11.32
C LEU A 232 -19.41 0.23 12.38
N CYS A 233 -18.13 0.31 11.98
CA CYS A 233 -17.03 0.60 12.92
C CYS A 233 -17.20 1.98 13.57
N ALA A 234 -17.56 3.01 12.79
CA ALA A 234 -17.81 4.34 13.31
C ALA A 234 -18.99 4.36 14.31
N LEU A 235 -20.08 3.64 14.01
CA LEU A 235 -21.24 3.52 14.89
C LEU A 235 -20.93 2.78 16.19
N SER A 236 -20.21 1.66 16.10
CA SER A 236 -19.83 0.86 17.28
C SER A 236 -19.02 1.69 18.28
N TRP A 237 -18.05 2.45 17.79
CA TRP A 237 -17.17 3.24 18.66
C TRP A 237 -17.86 4.47 19.27
N ASN A 238 -18.78 5.10 18.54
CA ASN A 238 -19.63 6.16 19.09
C ASN A 238 -20.41 5.68 20.32
N ASN A 239 -20.82 4.41 20.34
CA ASN A 239 -21.53 3.83 21.48
C ASN A 239 -20.59 3.53 22.66
N HIS A 240 -19.37 3.06 22.41
CA HIS A 240 -18.36 2.82 23.46
C HIS A 240 -17.88 4.09 24.15
N ALA A 241 -17.76 5.21 23.42
CA ALA A 241 -17.44 6.50 24.02
C ALA A 241 -18.55 7.02 24.95
N ASN A 242 -19.79 6.55 24.78
CA ASN A 242 -20.95 6.91 25.60
C ASN A 242 -21.18 5.94 26.77
N SER A 243 -20.60 4.73 26.75
CA SER A 243 -20.59 3.81 27.88
C SER A 243 -19.36 4.08 28.75
N ASN A 244 -19.55 4.44 30.01
CA ASN A 244 -18.48 4.66 31.00
C ASN A 244 -17.72 3.38 31.40
N GLU A 245 -17.50 2.42 30.49
CA GLU A 245 -16.60 1.30 30.74
C GLU A 245 -15.17 1.76 30.47
N ALA A 246 -14.47 2.06 31.56
CA ALA A 246 -13.06 2.40 31.55
C ALA A 246 -12.27 1.29 30.85
N ILE A 247 -11.75 1.62 29.66
CA ILE A 247 -10.82 0.78 28.92
C ILE A 247 -9.62 0.50 29.83
N THR A 248 -9.55 -0.73 30.35
CA THR A 248 -8.32 -1.30 30.90
C THR A 248 -7.33 -1.44 29.76
N ARG A 249 -6.56 -0.38 29.52
CA ARG A 249 -5.37 -0.41 28.68
C ARG A 249 -4.40 -1.45 29.26
N HIS A 250 -4.34 -2.62 28.66
CA HIS A 250 -3.20 -3.52 28.84
C HIS A 250 -2.02 -2.95 28.03
N SER A 251 -1.37 -1.90 28.56
CA SER A 251 -0.07 -1.42 28.06
C SER A 251 1.05 -2.02 28.89
N SER A 252 1.59 -3.16 28.46
CA SER A 252 2.89 -3.65 28.93
C SER A 252 4.00 -3.05 28.07
N HIS A 253 4.42 -1.83 28.43
CA HIS A 253 5.80 -1.34 28.53
C HIS A 253 5.95 0.16 28.20
N SER A 254 6.72 0.79 29.08
CA SER A 254 6.96 2.22 29.22
C SER A 254 8.03 2.75 28.25
N GLY A 255 7.75 3.91 27.65
CA GLY A 255 8.75 4.98 27.47
C GLY A 255 9.42 5.08 26.09
N SER A 256 8.80 5.83 25.17
CA SER A 256 9.51 6.70 24.22
C SER A 256 8.50 7.62 23.52
N SER A 257 8.79 8.92 23.50
CA SER A 257 8.06 9.93 22.75
C SER A 257 8.36 9.81 21.26
N GLY A 258 7.35 9.45 20.48
CA GLY A 258 7.41 9.34 19.02
C GLY A 258 6.21 8.51 18.58
N LEU A 259 5.52 8.95 17.54
CA LEU A 259 4.32 8.30 17.00
C LEU A 259 4.72 6.98 16.31
N GLU A 260 5.18 5.99 17.09
CA GLU A 260 5.39 4.61 16.67
C GLU A 260 4.13 3.83 17.04
N ILE A 261 3.28 3.59 16.04
CA ILE A 261 2.29 2.52 16.09
C ILE A 261 3.07 1.21 15.98
N ASN A 262 3.68 0.79 17.08
CA ASN A 262 4.21 -0.56 17.23
C ASN A 262 3.01 -1.51 17.33
N CYS A 263 2.51 -1.97 16.18
CA CYS A 263 1.79 -3.23 16.11
C CYS A 263 2.79 -4.36 16.37
N GLY A 264 3.15 -4.54 17.65
CA GLY A 264 3.91 -5.69 18.12
C GLY A 264 3.09 -6.96 17.90
N GLU A 265 3.66 -7.86 17.10
CA GLU A 265 3.23 -9.22 16.79
C GLU A 265 1.79 -9.39 16.25
N SER A 266 1.72 -9.69 14.94
CA SER A 266 0.55 -10.17 14.19
C SER A 266 -0.55 -9.13 13.90
N CYS A 267 -0.27 -8.26 12.92
CA CYS A 267 -1.31 -7.58 12.14
C CYS A 267 -2.35 -8.63 11.65
N ASN A 268 -3.63 -8.29 11.69
CA ASN A 268 -4.77 -9.22 11.47
C ASN A 268 -4.74 -9.97 10.13
N ILE A 269 -3.92 -9.55 9.18
CA ILE A 269 -3.60 -10.28 7.94
C ILE A 269 -3.18 -11.74 8.25
N SER A 270 -2.47 -11.95 9.36
CA SER A 270 -2.02 -13.28 9.81
C SER A 270 -3.04 -14.06 10.66
N LYS A 271 -4.02 -13.38 11.29
CA LYS A 271 -5.02 -14.03 12.16
C LYS A 271 -6.21 -14.62 11.40
N GLN A 272 -6.48 -14.17 10.17
CA GLN A 272 -7.58 -14.71 9.36
C GLN A 272 -7.37 -16.16 8.91
N ALA A 273 -6.14 -16.69 8.95
CA ALA A 273 -5.85 -18.09 8.62
C ALA A 273 -6.30 -19.10 9.70
N LYS A 274 -6.71 -18.64 10.90
CA LYS A 274 -7.11 -19.52 12.02
C LYS A 274 -8.62 -19.61 12.29
N PHE A 275 -9.48 -19.01 11.46
CA PHE A 275 -10.94 -19.11 11.64
C PHE A 275 -11.54 -20.39 11.04
N THR A 276 -11.00 -21.54 11.43
CA THR A 276 -11.74 -22.80 11.41
C THR A 276 -11.80 -23.26 12.86
N GLU A 277 -13.01 -23.27 13.43
CA GLU A 277 -13.33 -23.67 14.82
C GLU A 277 -13.28 -22.54 15.88
N ASP A 278 -14.17 -21.55 15.77
CA ASP A 278 -15.14 -21.26 16.84
C ASP A 278 -16.04 -20.09 16.44
N THR A 279 -17.32 -20.38 16.23
CA THR A 279 -18.38 -19.39 16.03
C THR A 279 -19.07 -19.22 17.37
N ASN A 280 -18.93 -18.04 18.01
CA ASN A 280 -19.90 -17.43 18.96
C ASN A 280 -19.32 -16.30 19.86
N TYR A 281 -18.27 -15.60 19.46
CA TYR A 281 -17.95 -14.29 20.04
C TYR A 281 -18.08 -13.22 18.95
N PRO A 282 -18.77 -12.09 19.20
CA PRO A 282 -18.68 -10.96 18.27
C PRO A 282 -17.21 -10.54 18.31
N ALA A 283 -16.49 -10.81 17.22
CA ALA A 283 -15.11 -10.37 17.09
C ALA A 283 -15.11 -8.86 17.30
N GLU A 284 -14.52 -8.42 18.42
CA GLU A 284 -14.37 -7.01 18.74
C GLU A 284 -13.68 -6.36 17.53
N ARG A 285 -14.37 -5.42 16.87
CA ARG A 285 -13.86 -4.73 15.69
C ARG A 285 -12.75 -3.80 16.13
N ASP A 286 -11.56 -4.37 16.25
CA ASP A 286 -10.39 -3.66 16.74
C ASP A 286 -9.84 -2.69 15.67
N LEU A 287 -9.04 -1.71 16.10
CA LEU A 287 -8.39 -0.69 15.28
C LEU A 287 -7.63 -1.26 14.08
N CYS A 288 -7.10 -2.49 14.23
CA CYS A 288 -6.44 -3.22 13.15
C CYS A 288 -7.38 -3.51 11.97
N TYR A 289 -8.63 -3.92 12.24
CA TYR A 289 -9.62 -4.20 11.19
C TYR A 289 -10.05 -2.93 10.45
N PHE A 290 -10.24 -1.83 11.20
CA PHE A 290 -10.49 -0.51 10.61
C PHE A 290 -9.33 -0.06 9.69
N THR A 291 -8.10 -0.23 10.16
CA THR A 291 -6.90 0.13 9.39
C THR A 291 -6.77 -0.70 8.13
N GLU A 292 -7.11 -1.99 8.17
CA GLU A 292 -7.17 -2.86 7.00
C GLU A 292 -8.17 -2.32 5.97
N ILE A 293 -9.39 -1.98 6.36
CA ILE A 293 -10.40 -1.43 5.43
C ILE A 293 -9.92 -0.14 4.78
N ILE A 294 -9.37 0.80 5.57
CA ILE A 294 -8.82 2.06 5.03
C ILE A 294 -7.70 1.78 4.02
N SER A 295 -6.80 0.86 4.34
CA SER A 295 -5.68 0.47 3.49
C SER A 295 -6.13 -0.10 2.15
N LEU A 296 -7.18 -0.94 2.16
CA LEU A 296 -7.75 -1.50 0.93
C LEU A 296 -8.46 -0.42 0.09
N LEU A 297 -9.21 0.49 0.72
CA LEU A 297 -9.85 1.61 0.02
C LEU A 297 -8.82 2.55 -0.63
N GLU A 298 -7.73 2.85 0.09
CA GLU A 298 -6.60 3.61 -0.45
C GLU A 298 -6.00 2.91 -1.68
N LEU A 299 -5.79 1.58 -1.57
CA LEU A 299 -5.24 0.80 -2.67
C LEU A 299 -6.10 0.88 -3.93
N PHE A 300 -7.42 0.71 -3.81
CA PHE A 300 -8.32 0.90 -4.95
C PHE A 300 -8.24 2.32 -5.51
N GLY A 301 -8.20 3.34 -4.66
CA GLY A 301 -8.07 4.74 -5.10
C GLY A 301 -6.83 5.02 -5.94
N ASN A 302 -5.75 4.27 -5.75
CA ASN A 302 -4.52 4.41 -6.55
C ASN A 302 -4.64 3.84 -7.98
N TYR A 303 -5.55 2.90 -8.20
CA TYR A 303 -5.75 2.23 -9.49
C TYR A 303 -6.99 2.71 -10.24
N MET A 304 -8.04 3.13 -9.53
CA MET A 304 -9.32 3.55 -10.09
C MET A 304 -9.28 4.99 -10.61
N SER A 305 -10.20 5.34 -11.50
CA SER A 305 -10.34 6.71 -12.03
C SER A 305 -10.81 7.67 -10.95
N CYS A 306 -10.47 8.95 -11.13
CA CYS A 306 -10.86 10.03 -10.25
C CYS A 306 -12.38 10.10 -10.09
N GLU A 307 -13.12 10.06 -11.20
CA GLU A 307 -14.58 10.20 -11.24
C GLU A 307 -15.27 9.03 -10.54
N TRP A 308 -14.83 7.80 -10.82
CA TRP A 308 -15.40 6.61 -10.18
C TRP A 308 -15.11 6.61 -8.68
N THR A 309 -13.88 6.91 -8.29
CA THR A 309 -13.46 6.91 -6.87
C THR A 309 -14.18 8.00 -6.09
N TYR A 310 -14.33 9.19 -6.67
CA TYR A 310 -15.09 10.27 -6.04
C TYR A 310 -16.53 9.84 -5.77
N LYS A 311 -17.22 9.34 -6.80
CA LYS A 311 -18.64 8.97 -6.74
C LYS A 311 -18.93 7.82 -5.79
N ASN A 312 -18.11 6.76 -5.82
CA ASN A 312 -18.41 5.51 -5.11
C ASN A 312 -17.75 5.43 -3.73
N VAL A 313 -16.61 6.11 -3.53
CA VAL A 313 -15.86 6.05 -2.27
C VAL A 313 -15.95 7.37 -1.51
N VAL A 314 -15.45 8.46 -2.08
CA VAL A 314 -15.26 9.73 -1.34
C VAL A 314 -16.58 10.32 -0.84
N VAL A 315 -17.63 10.32 -1.67
CA VAL A 315 -18.95 10.82 -1.25
C VAL A 315 -19.48 10.06 -0.03
N ARG A 316 -19.25 8.75 0.06
CA ARG A 316 -19.66 7.95 1.21
C ARG A 316 -18.77 8.18 2.42
N LEU A 317 -17.46 8.29 2.25
CA LEU A 317 -16.52 8.60 3.34
C LEU A 317 -16.88 9.92 4.02
N LEU A 318 -17.22 10.96 3.25
CA LEU A 318 -17.64 12.26 3.80
C LEU A 318 -18.94 12.16 4.61
N LYS A 319 -19.90 11.33 4.18
CA LYS A 319 -21.13 11.09 4.94
C LYS A 319 -20.84 10.37 6.28
N ILE A 320 -19.99 9.35 6.26
CA ILE A 320 -19.57 8.64 7.48
C ILE A 320 -18.88 9.61 8.45
N LEU A 321 -18.01 10.48 7.91
CA LEU A 321 -17.30 11.49 8.70
C LEU A 321 -18.25 12.49 9.37
N GLU A 322 -19.30 12.94 8.67
CA GLU A 322 -20.32 13.84 9.22
C GLU A 322 -21.07 13.22 10.42
N SER A 323 -21.30 11.91 10.41
CA SER A 323 -21.96 11.18 11.51
C SER A 323 -21.00 10.64 12.58
N CYS A 324 -19.69 10.61 12.34
CA CYS A 324 -18.72 10.01 13.25
C CYS A 324 -18.39 10.95 14.41
N THR A 325 -18.65 10.57 15.66
CA THR A 325 -18.29 11.39 16.84
C THR A 325 -16.89 11.07 17.36
N CYS A 326 -16.33 9.90 17.02
CA CYS A 326 -14.98 9.52 17.39
C CYS A 326 -13.92 10.35 16.65
N GLU A 327 -13.00 10.95 17.41
CA GLU A 327 -11.99 11.86 16.88
C GLU A 327 -10.87 11.13 16.13
N GLU A 328 -10.37 10.02 16.67
CA GLU A 328 -9.30 9.21 16.06
C GLU A 328 -9.75 8.65 14.71
N TYR A 329 -10.98 8.15 14.64
CA TYR A 329 -11.58 7.65 13.40
C TYR A 329 -11.81 8.78 12.41
N SER A 330 -12.34 9.91 12.86
CA SER A 330 -12.52 11.09 12.00
C SER A 330 -11.19 11.55 11.39
N ALA A 331 -10.13 11.60 12.20
CA ALA A 331 -8.79 11.96 11.75
C ALA A 331 -8.25 10.97 10.70
N ALA A 332 -8.42 9.66 10.91
CA ALA A 332 -7.99 8.63 9.97
C ALA A 332 -8.77 8.66 8.65
N LEU A 333 -10.09 8.86 8.69
CA LEU A 333 -10.93 9.03 7.49
C LEU A 333 -10.52 10.27 6.70
N LEU A 334 -10.20 11.37 7.38
CA LEU A 334 -9.69 12.59 6.73
C LEU A 334 -8.32 12.36 6.08
N VAL A 335 -7.44 11.56 6.69
CA VAL A 335 -6.17 11.15 6.09
C VAL A 335 -6.41 10.31 4.84
N LEU A 336 -7.35 9.37 4.86
CA LEU A 336 -7.74 8.60 3.67
C LEU A 336 -8.26 9.53 2.56
N VAL A 337 -9.17 10.44 2.88
CA VAL A 337 -9.70 11.42 1.91
C VAL A 337 -8.59 12.30 1.32
N SER A 338 -7.62 12.73 2.15
CA SER A 338 -6.42 13.44 1.71
C SER A 338 -5.63 12.64 0.68
N GLN A 339 -5.38 11.36 0.98
CA GLN A 339 -4.60 10.48 0.11
C GLN A 339 -5.31 10.19 -1.21
N LEU A 340 -6.62 9.96 -1.19
CA LEU A 340 -7.44 9.85 -2.40
C LEU A 340 -7.40 11.15 -3.23
N GLY A 341 -7.46 12.30 -2.56
CA GLY A 341 -7.33 13.61 -3.19
C GLY A 341 -6.00 13.82 -3.92
N ARG A 342 -4.90 13.35 -3.33
CA ARG A 342 -3.58 13.35 -3.99
C ARG A 342 -3.56 12.47 -5.24
N PHE A 343 -4.14 11.27 -5.17
CA PHE A 343 -4.25 10.41 -6.35
C PHE A 343 -5.03 11.09 -7.48
N PHE A 344 -6.07 11.87 -7.15
CA PHE A 344 -6.81 12.62 -8.17
C PHE A 344 -5.94 13.68 -8.84
N ILE A 345 -5.19 14.46 -8.06
CA ILE A 345 -4.29 15.48 -8.61
C ILE A 345 -3.21 14.86 -9.48
N ASP A 346 -2.61 13.76 -9.02
CA ASP A 346 -1.58 13.02 -9.75
C ASP A 346 -2.13 12.38 -11.05
N ASP A 347 -3.45 12.28 -11.21
CA ASP A 347 -4.10 11.67 -12.36
C ASP A 347 -4.74 12.68 -13.33
N VAL A 348 -5.41 13.70 -12.81
CA VAL A 348 -6.22 14.64 -13.61
C VAL A 348 -5.93 16.12 -13.30
N GLY A 349 -5.06 16.43 -12.34
CA GLY A 349 -4.73 17.80 -11.94
C GLY A 349 -5.79 18.47 -11.05
N TYR A 350 -5.70 19.80 -10.90
CA TYR A 350 -6.44 20.56 -9.87
C TYR A 350 -7.84 21.06 -10.28
N GLU A 351 -8.16 21.03 -11.57
CA GLU A 351 -9.32 21.75 -12.14
C GLU A 351 -10.45 20.82 -12.60
N THR A 352 -10.27 19.50 -12.51
CA THR A 352 -11.32 18.53 -12.81
C THR A 352 -12.46 18.64 -11.80
N GLU A 353 -13.70 18.49 -12.28
CA GLU A 353 -14.93 18.65 -11.49
C GLU A 353 -14.86 17.90 -10.14
N ALA A 354 -14.49 16.62 -10.14
CA ALA A 354 -14.37 15.82 -8.92
C ALA A 354 -13.38 16.39 -7.89
N VAL A 355 -12.26 16.97 -8.34
CA VAL A 355 -11.26 17.61 -7.46
C VAL A 355 -11.81 18.91 -6.89
N VAL A 356 -12.45 19.72 -7.72
CA VAL A 356 -13.10 20.97 -7.31
C VAL A 356 -14.21 20.70 -6.30
N GLU A 357 -15.06 19.71 -6.57
CA GLU A 357 -16.15 19.32 -5.66
C GLU A 357 -15.63 18.79 -4.33
N LEU A 358 -14.59 17.95 -4.33
CA LEU A 358 -13.98 17.47 -3.09
C LEU A 358 -13.41 18.63 -2.28
N ARG A 359 -12.67 19.54 -2.93
CA ARG A 359 -12.12 20.74 -2.30
C ARG A 359 -13.23 21.61 -1.69
N ASN A 360 -14.34 21.79 -2.39
CA ASN A 360 -15.48 22.55 -1.89
C ASN A 360 -16.15 21.87 -0.70
N LYS A 361 -16.34 20.55 -0.72
CA LYS A 361 -16.93 19.81 0.42
C LYS A 361 -16.04 19.85 1.66
N LEU A 362 -14.72 19.70 1.50
CA LEU A 362 -13.78 19.82 2.62
C LEU A 362 -13.73 21.25 3.18
N ALA A 363 -13.79 22.26 2.32
CA ALA A 363 -13.87 23.66 2.73
C ALA A 363 -15.15 23.97 3.52
N VAL A 364 -16.29 23.42 3.11
CA VAL A 364 -17.55 23.50 3.88
C VAL A 364 -17.38 22.82 5.23
N LEU A 365 -16.83 21.61 5.26
CA LEU A 365 -16.60 20.86 6.50
C LEU A 365 -15.73 21.65 7.49
N ILE A 366 -14.64 22.27 7.03
CA ILE A 366 -13.76 23.14 7.83
C ILE A 366 -14.46 24.40 8.32
N GLY A 367 -15.30 25.02 7.48
CA GLY A 367 -16.03 26.24 7.82
C GLY A 367 -17.20 26.05 8.77
N THR A 368 -17.62 24.81 9.05
CA THR A 368 -18.78 24.51 9.90
C THR A 368 -18.42 24.36 11.37
N SER A 369 -19.44 24.19 12.22
CA SER A 369 -19.25 23.81 13.63
C SER A 369 -18.47 22.50 13.77
N PHE A 370 -18.47 21.63 12.75
CA PHE A 370 -17.77 20.35 12.76
C PHE A 370 -16.31 20.53 13.16
N THR A 371 -15.52 21.36 12.48
CA THR A 371 -14.10 21.51 12.80
C THR A 371 -13.88 22.32 14.08
N ARG A 372 -14.74 23.30 14.37
CA ARG A 372 -14.61 24.16 15.55
C ARG A 372 -14.88 23.43 16.87
N SER A 373 -15.67 22.36 16.85
CA SER A 373 -15.98 21.55 18.03
C SER A 373 -15.07 20.33 18.23
N ARG A 374 -14.10 20.10 17.34
CA ARG A 374 -13.23 18.91 17.37
C ARG A 374 -11.86 19.23 17.93
N SER A 375 -11.18 18.21 18.42
CA SER A 375 -9.79 18.32 18.86
C SER A 375 -8.84 18.74 17.74
N ILE A 376 -7.71 19.30 18.17
CA ILE A 376 -6.65 19.79 17.28
C ILE A 376 -6.18 18.74 16.25
N PRO A 377 -5.97 17.44 16.60
CA PRO A 377 -5.61 16.42 15.61
C PRO A 377 -6.62 16.29 14.46
N VAL A 378 -7.92 16.30 14.74
CA VAL A 378 -8.96 16.23 13.70
C VAL A 378 -8.95 17.48 12.83
N GLN A 379 -8.77 18.66 13.44
CA GLN A 379 -8.62 19.90 12.69
C GLN A 379 -7.41 19.86 11.76
N PHE A 380 -6.28 19.35 12.23
CA PHE A 380 -5.06 19.18 11.42
C PHE A 380 -5.28 18.21 10.28
N SER A 381 -5.93 17.07 10.51
CA SER A 381 -6.27 16.14 9.42
C SER A 381 -7.20 16.76 8.39
N ALA A 382 -8.19 17.56 8.82
CA ALA A 382 -9.10 18.25 7.91
C ALA A 382 -8.38 19.29 7.05
N ILE A 383 -7.54 20.11 7.68
CA ILE A 383 -6.72 21.11 6.99
C ILE A 383 -5.71 20.43 6.06
N GLY A 384 -5.08 19.34 6.49
CA GLY A 384 -4.19 18.54 5.67
C GLY A 384 -4.88 17.94 4.45
N ALA A 385 -6.10 17.44 4.61
CA ALA A 385 -6.93 16.95 3.51
C ALA A 385 -7.26 18.06 2.51
N LEU A 386 -7.65 19.24 3.00
CA LEU A 386 -7.92 20.38 2.12
C LEU A 386 -6.65 20.86 1.41
N LEU A 387 -5.53 21.02 2.14
CA LEU A 387 -4.24 21.45 1.61
C LEU A 387 -3.71 20.52 0.53
N SER A 388 -3.96 19.21 0.65
CA SER A 388 -3.58 18.23 -0.36
C SER A 388 -4.17 18.53 -1.74
N LEU A 389 -5.26 19.31 -1.79
CA LEU A 389 -5.99 19.68 -3.00
C LEU A 389 -5.60 21.06 -3.57
N PHE A 390 -4.52 21.65 -3.06
CA PHE A 390 -4.09 23.00 -3.45
C PHE A 390 -2.78 22.98 -4.21
N PRO A 391 -2.64 23.85 -5.23
CA PRO A 391 -1.35 24.08 -5.89
C PRO A 391 -0.41 24.96 -5.05
N LEU A 392 -0.88 25.51 -3.93
CA LEU A 392 -0.13 26.41 -3.05
C LEU A 392 0.27 25.68 -1.76
N THR A 393 1.49 25.96 -1.29
CA THR A 393 1.97 25.46 0.00
C THR A 393 1.28 26.19 1.16
N PHE A 394 1.23 25.53 2.33
CA PHE A 394 0.66 26.09 3.55
C PHE A 394 1.28 27.45 3.90
N ASP A 395 2.61 27.56 3.83
CA ASP A 395 3.32 28.81 4.13
C ASP A 395 2.91 29.96 3.22
N LYS A 396 2.66 29.69 1.93
CA LYS A 396 2.17 30.71 1.00
C LYS A 396 0.76 31.16 1.37
N ILE A 397 -0.11 30.24 1.76
CA ILE A 397 -1.49 30.54 2.16
C ILE A 397 -1.49 31.41 3.42
N VAL A 398 -0.78 31.01 4.46
CA VAL A 398 -0.77 31.71 5.75
C VAL A 398 -0.01 33.04 5.69
N SER A 399 1.06 33.13 4.87
CA SER A 399 1.83 34.38 4.70
C SER A 399 1.09 35.42 3.86
N SER A 400 0.13 34.99 3.03
CA SER A 400 -0.63 35.88 2.13
C SER A 400 -1.73 36.72 2.81
N GLN A 401 -1.77 36.78 4.15
CA GLN A 401 -2.65 37.69 4.90
C GLN A 401 -2.48 39.18 4.52
N THR A 402 -1.43 39.54 3.77
CA THR A 402 -1.09 40.92 3.37
C THR A 402 -1.25 41.23 1.87
N GLY A 403 -1.67 40.28 1.02
CA GLY A 403 -1.85 40.53 -0.43
C GLY A 403 -3.03 39.76 -1.04
N PRO A 404 -3.64 40.25 -2.13
CA PRO A 404 -4.80 39.59 -2.74
C PRO A 404 -4.36 38.26 -3.38
N LEU A 405 -4.81 37.15 -2.79
CA LEU A 405 -4.84 35.87 -3.49
C LEU A 405 -5.78 36.01 -4.69
N SER A 406 -5.35 35.61 -5.87
CA SER A 406 -6.15 35.59 -7.09
C SER A 406 -6.20 34.17 -7.63
N GLY A 407 -7.41 33.67 -7.95
CA GLY A 407 -7.61 32.32 -8.50
C GLY A 407 -8.83 31.57 -7.95
N PRO A 408 -9.07 30.33 -8.40
CA PRO A 408 -10.25 29.54 -8.04
C PRO A 408 -10.26 29.02 -6.60
N CYS A 409 -9.14 29.14 -5.86
CA CYS A 409 -8.98 28.60 -4.51
C CYS A 409 -8.95 29.68 -3.40
N VAL A 410 -9.30 30.94 -3.72
CA VAL A 410 -9.12 32.09 -2.80
C VAL A 410 -9.96 31.96 -1.54
N LEU A 411 -11.23 31.57 -1.67
CA LEU A 411 -12.14 31.41 -0.54
C LEU A 411 -11.63 30.33 0.42
N GLN A 412 -11.24 29.18 -0.11
CA GLN A 412 -10.76 28.05 0.68
C GLN A 412 -9.39 28.36 1.31
N ALA A 413 -8.50 29.08 0.61
CA ALA A 413 -7.25 29.58 1.18
C ALA A 413 -7.48 30.53 2.37
N SER A 414 -8.47 31.43 2.24
CA SER A 414 -8.81 32.37 3.32
C SER A 414 -9.29 31.66 4.59
N GLN A 415 -10.04 30.56 4.45
CA GLN A 415 -10.49 29.74 5.58
C GLN A 415 -9.33 29.07 6.31
N ILE A 416 -8.31 28.57 5.59
CA ILE A 416 -7.10 28.00 6.20
C ILE A 416 -6.34 29.08 6.98
N SER A 417 -6.21 30.28 6.40
CA SER A 417 -5.55 31.41 7.07
C SER A 417 -6.32 31.90 8.30
N GLU A 418 -7.66 31.92 8.26
CA GLU A 418 -8.52 32.25 9.40
C GLU A 418 -8.37 31.21 10.52
N TRP A 419 -8.47 29.91 10.17
CA TRP A 419 -8.25 28.81 11.10
C TRP A 419 -6.88 28.92 11.79
N PHE A 420 -5.81 29.14 11.02
CA PHE A 420 -4.47 29.31 11.57
C PHE A 420 -4.39 30.50 12.54
N GLY A 421 -5.06 31.61 12.22
CA GLY A 421 -5.14 32.80 13.09
C GLY A 421 -5.84 32.55 14.42
N GLN A 422 -6.75 31.58 14.48
CA GLN A 422 -7.51 31.21 15.68
C GLN A 422 -6.74 30.26 16.63
N LEU A 423 -5.65 29.65 16.16
CA LEU A 423 -4.82 28.73 16.96
C LEU A 423 -4.00 29.47 18.04
N SER A 424 -3.68 28.77 19.12
CA SER A 424 -2.68 29.23 20.11
C SER A 424 -1.29 29.37 19.46
N LYS A 425 -0.39 30.14 20.07
CA LYS A 425 0.99 30.31 19.55
C LYS A 425 1.76 28.99 19.45
N GLU A 426 1.53 28.08 20.38
CA GLU A 426 2.10 26.73 20.37
C GLU A 426 1.58 25.93 19.18
N ASN A 427 0.25 25.91 18.97
CA ASN A 427 -0.37 25.20 17.85
C ASN A 427 -0.04 25.83 16.50
N GLN A 428 0.16 27.15 16.43
CA GLN A 428 0.67 27.83 15.22
C GLN A 428 2.08 27.39 14.88
N SER A 429 2.97 27.28 15.89
CA SER A 429 4.33 26.78 15.69
C SER A 429 4.33 25.33 15.22
N PHE A 430 3.48 24.49 15.84
CA PHE A 430 3.34 23.10 15.45
C PHE A 430 2.75 22.95 14.03
N ALA A 431 1.71 23.71 13.68
CA ALA A 431 1.11 23.70 12.34
C ALA A 431 2.12 24.03 11.24
N ARG A 432 2.96 25.06 11.45
CA ARG A 432 4.05 25.36 10.50
C ARG A 432 5.01 24.20 10.36
N SER A 433 5.50 23.66 11.48
CA SER A 433 6.41 22.51 11.42
C SER A 433 5.79 21.26 10.79
N PHE A 434 4.46 21.10 10.87
CA PHE A 434 3.75 19.91 10.37
C PHE A 434 3.40 20.01 8.88
N PHE A 435 3.09 21.21 8.37
CA PHE A 435 2.66 21.42 6.99
C PHE A 435 3.70 22.08 6.06
N SER A 436 4.79 22.61 6.61
CA SER A 436 5.99 22.99 5.84
C SER A 436 6.77 21.76 5.41
#